data_AF-A0A0F9DLD1-F1
#
_entry.id   AF-A0A0F9DLD1-F1
#
_cell.length_a   1.000
_cell.length_b   1.000
_cell.length_c   1.000
_cell.angle_alpha   90.00
_cell.angle_beta   90.00
_cell.angle_gamma   90.00
#
_symmetry.space_group_name_H-M   'P 1'
#
loop_
_entity.id
_entity.type
_entity.pdbx_description
1 polymer ?
#
loop_
_entity_poly.entity_id
_entity_poly.type
_entity_poly.pdbx_seq_one_letter_code
_entity_poly.pdbx_strand_id
1 'polypeptide(L)'
;MKTLTTVIPSIAIVLLLSSCALVERARMYGAEAAARAVALECSLSQPERQKNLDAVNGWLLANSVTGRAVALDCDGDGTPDF
;
A
#
# COMPACT_ATOMS: atom_id res chain seq x y z
N MET A 1 -7.98 -26.84 46.83
CA MET A 1 -7.86 -26.95 45.35
C MET A 1 -7.91 -25.55 44.76
N LYS A 2 -6.75 -24.97 44.40
CA LYS A 2 -6.62 -23.63 43.82
C LYS A 2 -5.59 -23.71 42.70
N THR A 3 -6.01 -23.84 41.44
CA THR A 3 -5.23 -23.48 40.24
C THR A 3 -5.98 -23.88 38.98
N LEU A 4 -6.98 -23.10 38.56
CA LEU A 4 -7.57 -23.25 37.21
C LEU A 4 -8.37 -21.99 36.86
N THR A 5 -7.71 -20.84 36.77
CA THR A 5 -8.39 -19.63 36.25
C THR A 5 -7.48 -18.60 35.59
N THR A 6 -6.15 -18.73 35.68
CA THR A 6 -5.23 -17.67 35.22
C THR A 6 -4.63 -17.88 33.82
N VAL A 7 -4.91 -18.99 33.13
CA VAL A 7 -4.23 -19.33 31.85
C VAL A 7 -4.97 -18.78 30.61
N ILE A 8 -6.28 -18.54 30.72
CA ILE A 8 -7.12 -18.10 29.60
C ILE A 8 -6.81 -16.67 29.10
N PRO A 9 -6.55 -15.64 29.96
CA PRO A 9 -6.28 -14.31 29.44
C PRO A 9 -4.94 -14.22 28.68
N SER A 10 -3.97 -15.07 29.00
CA SER A 10 -2.63 -15.03 28.42
C SER A 10 -2.60 -15.46 26.95
N ILE A 11 -3.42 -16.45 26.55
CA ILE A 11 -3.46 -16.93 25.16
C ILE A 11 -4.11 -15.89 24.24
N ALA A 12 -5.19 -15.23 24.71
CA ALA A 12 -5.86 -14.18 23.95
C ALA A 12 -4.92 -12.99 23.66
N ILE A 13 -4.13 -12.57 24.65
CA ILE A 13 -3.17 -11.47 24.51
C ILE A 13 -2.06 -11.83 23.52
N VAL A 14 -1.52 -13.05 23.55
CA VAL A 14 -0.48 -13.52 22.61
C VAL A 14 -1.00 -13.58 21.17
N LEU A 15 -2.25 -14.03 20.96
CA LEU A 15 -2.88 -14.06 19.64
C LEU A 15 -3.12 -12.65 19.09
N LEU A 16 -3.59 -11.72 19.94
CA LEU A 16 -3.76 -10.31 19.58
C LEU A 16 -2.43 -9.67 19.16
N LEU A 17 -1.37 -9.82 19.96
CA LEU A 17 -0.04 -9.27 19.65
C LEU A 17 0.54 -9.85 18.36
N SER A 18 0.35 -11.16 18.13
CA SER A 18 0.82 -11.85 16.92
C SER A 18 0.06 -11.39 15.67
N SER A 19 -1.25 -11.12 15.79
CA SER A 19 -2.07 -10.58 14.71
C SER A 19 -1.66 -9.14 14.35
N CYS A 20 -1.36 -8.30 15.34
CA CYS A 20 -0.82 -6.96 15.10
C CYS A 20 0.52 -7.01 14.36
N ALA A 21 1.44 -7.88 14.78
CA ALA A 21 2.73 -8.05 14.12
C ALA A 21 2.60 -8.53 12.67
N LEU A 22 1.64 -9.41 12.38
CA LEU A 22 1.35 -9.85 11.02
C LEU A 22 0.81 -8.72 10.14
N VAL A 23 -0.13 -7.91 10.68
CA VAL A 23 -0.68 -6.75 9.96
C VAL A 23 0.41 -5.73 9.66
N GLU A 24 1.28 -5.41 10.61
CA GLU A 24 2.41 -4.52 10.40
C GLU A 24 3.37 -5.07 9.34
N ARG A 25 3.68 -6.37 9.39
CA ARG A 25 4.53 -6.99 8.39
C ARG A 25 3.91 -6.97 6.99
N ALA A 26 2.60 -7.20 6.88
CA ALA A 26 1.88 -7.09 5.61
C ALA A 26 1.89 -5.65 5.07
N ARG A 27 1.74 -4.65 5.94
CA ARG A 27 1.88 -3.22 5.58
C ARG A 27 3.29 -2.92 5.07
N MET A 28 4.33 -3.43 5.73
CA MET A 28 5.72 -3.22 5.30
C MET A 28 5.99 -3.82 3.91
N TYR A 29 5.53 -5.04 3.64
CA TYR A 29 5.67 -5.63 2.31
C TYR A 29 4.87 -4.87 1.25
N GLY A 30 3.66 -4.42 1.58
CA GLY A 30 2.85 -3.57 0.69
C GLY A 30 3.55 -2.25 0.38
N ALA A 31 4.14 -1.60 1.40
CA ALA A 31 4.89 -0.37 1.24
C ALA A 31 6.15 -0.57 0.38
N GLU A 32 6.89 -1.66 0.58
CA GLU A 32 8.05 -1.98 -0.25
C GLU A 32 7.66 -2.21 -1.71
N ALA A 33 6.60 -2.97 -1.96
CA ALA A 33 6.10 -3.21 -3.31
C ALA A 33 5.64 -1.90 -3.98
N ALA A 34 4.94 -1.04 -3.25
CA ALA A 34 4.52 0.28 -3.73
C ALA A 34 5.74 1.17 -4.06
N ALA A 35 6.74 1.22 -3.18
CA ALA A 35 7.96 1.99 -3.42
C ALA A 35 8.72 1.50 -4.65
N ARG A 36 8.81 0.18 -4.86
CA ARG A 36 9.41 -0.40 -6.07
C ARG A 36 8.63 -0.04 -7.32
N ALA A 37 7.30 -0.06 -7.27
CA ALA A 37 6.45 0.35 -8.40
C ALA A 37 6.65 1.84 -8.76
N VAL A 38 6.71 2.71 -7.76
CA VAL A 38 7.01 4.15 -7.95
C VAL A 38 8.39 4.34 -8.57
N ALA A 39 9.42 3.66 -8.05
CA ALA A 39 10.78 3.75 -8.61
C ALA A 39 10.84 3.30 -10.07
N LEU A 40 10.10 2.25 -10.44
CA LEU A 40 10.00 1.81 -11.83
C LEU A 40 9.30 2.84 -12.71
N GLU A 41 8.15 3.37 -12.29
CA GLU A 41 7.40 4.38 -13.04
C GLU A 41 8.23 5.66 -13.26
N CYS A 42 8.94 6.13 -12.22
CA CYS A 42 9.79 7.31 -12.31
C CYS A 42 11.06 7.11 -13.16
N SER A 43 11.43 5.86 -13.47
CA SER A 43 12.53 5.56 -14.40
C SER A 43 12.12 5.64 -15.88
N LEU A 44 10.82 5.69 -16.17
CA LEU A 44 10.28 5.80 -17.53
C LEU A 44 10.40 7.21 -18.09
N SER A 45 10.39 7.31 -19.42
CA SER A 45 10.30 8.61 -20.09
C SER A 45 8.92 9.26 -19.88
N GLN A 46 8.84 10.59 -20.01
CA GLN A 46 7.59 11.33 -19.83
C GLN A 46 6.42 10.80 -20.70
N PRO A 47 6.60 10.48 -22.00
CA PRO A 47 5.51 9.91 -22.81
C PRO A 47 5.03 8.53 -22.33
N GLU A 48 5.93 7.71 -21.79
CA GLU A 48 5.58 6.40 -21.25
C GLU A 48 4.78 6.53 -19.95
N ARG A 49 5.17 7.47 -19.07
CA ARG A 49 4.40 7.78 -17.86
C ARG A 49 3.00 8.30 -18.17
N GLN A 50 2.88 9.18 -19.17
CA GLN A 50 1.57 9.63 -19.64
C GLN A 50 0.69 8.48 -20.13
N LYS A 51 1.25 7.59 -20.95
CA LYS A 51 0.54 6.41 -21.43
C LYS A 51 0.04 5.52 -20.28
N ASN A 52 0.86 5.33 -19.24
CA ASN A 52 0.47 4.56 -18.05
C ASN A 52 -0.63 5.26 -17.25
N LEU A 53 -0.51 6.58 -17.03
CA LEU A 53 -1.53 7.38 -16.34
C LEU A 53 -2.88 7.34 -17.07
N ASP A 54 -2.85 7.45 -18.40
CA ASP A 54 -4.04 7.34 -19.24
C ASP A 54 -4.67 5.95 -19.15
N ALA A 55 -3.86 4.88 -19.17
CA ALA A 55 -4.34 3.51 -19.03
C ALA A 55 -5.01 3.28 -17.67
N VAL A 56 -4.40 3.77 -16.58
CA VAL A 56 -4.97 3.68 -15.22
C VAL A 56 -6.29 4.45 -15.15
N ASN A 57 -6.33 5.69 -15.62
CA ASN A 57 -7.55 6.51 -15.60
C ASN A 57 -8.65 5.94 -16.51
N GLY A 58 -8.29 5.37 -17.66
CA GLY A 58 -9.22 4.65 -18.54
C GLY A 58 -9.82 3.43 -17.86
N TRP A 59 -9.01 2.64 -17.14
CA TRP A 59 -9.50 1.52 -16.34
C TRP A 59 -10.42 1.96 -15.20
N LEU A 60 -10.05 3.03 -14.47
CA LEU A 60 -10.87 3.60 -13.39
C LEU A 60 -12.23 4.05 -13.92
N LEU A 61 -12.25 4.73 -15.06
CA LEU A 61 -13.47 5.14 -15.73
C LEU A 61 -14.33 3.92 -16.13
N ALA A 62 -13.73 2.90 -16.73
CA ALA A 62 -14.43 1.68 -17.12
C ALA A 62 -15.06 0.93 -15.92
N ASN A 63 -14.47 1.08 -14.73
CA ASN A 63 -14.96 0.48 -13.48
C ASN A 63 -15.81 1.44 -12.64
N SER A 64 -16.27 2.56 -13.21
CA SER A 64 -17.10 3.56 -12.52
C SER A 64 -16.49 4.11 -11.22
N VAL A 65 -15.16 4.15 -11.15
CA VAL A 65 -14.45 4.77 -10.03
C VAL A 65 -14.43 6.27 -10.24
N THR A 66 -14.93 7.02 -9.26
CA THR A 66 -15.03 8.49 -9.31
C THR A 66 -13.69 9.18 -9.10
N GLY A 67 -12.78 8.56 -8.35
CA GLY A 67 -11.40 9.01 -8.22
C GLY A 67 -10.64 8.93 -9.54
N ARG A 68 -9.76 9.90 -9.77
CA ARG A 68 -8.78 9.87 -10.85
C ARG A 68 -7.39 9.71 -10.25
N ALA A 69 -6.58 8.89 -10.91
CA ALA A 69 -5.17 8.83 -10.61
C ALA A 69 -4.53 10.16 -11.04
N VAL A 70 -3.60 10.62 -10.22
CA VAL A 70 -2.75 11.75 -10.51
C VAL A 70 -1.36 11.20 -10.81
N ALA A 71 -0.73 11.80 -11.79
CA ALA A 71 0.69 12.00 -11.91
C ALA A 71 1.53 11.78 -10.63
N LEU A 72 2.64 11.04 -10.74
CA LEU A 72 3.65 10.98 -9.68
C LEU A 72 4.58 12.19 -9.76
N ASP A 73 4.95 12.70 -8.59
CA ASP A 73 6.09 13.62 -8.39
C ASP A 73 7.36 12.77 -8.29
N CYS A 74 8.15 12.74 -9.36
CA CYS A 74 9.33 11.89 -9.44
C CYS A 74 10.63 12.62 -9.14
N ASP A 75 10.64 13.96 -9.16
CA ASP A 75 11.80 14.77 -8.79
C ASP A 75 11.76 15.28 -7.34
N GLY A 76 10.62 15.13 -6.68
CA GLY A 76 10.40 15.43 -5.27
C GLY A 76 10.17 16.93 -5.00
N ASP A 77 9.76 17.70 -6.01
CA ASP A 77 9.54 19.15 -5.87
C ASP A 77 8.18 19.51 -5.23
N GLY A 78 7.35 18.50 -4.95
CA GLY A 78 6.02 18.62 -4.36
C GLY A 78 4.92 18.86 -5.39
N THR A 79 5.25 18.89 -6.68
CA THR A 79 4.30 18.99 -7.79
C THR A 79 4.31 17.70 -8.59
N PRO A 80 3.14 17.22 -9.04
CA PRO A 80 3.12 16.06 -9.94
C PRO A 80 3.84 16.38 -11.27
N ASP A 81 4.62 15.43 -11.82
CA ASP A 81 5.45 15.60 -13.04
C ASP A 81 4.62 15.68 -14.36
N PHE A 82 3.57 16.51 -14.41
CA PHE A 82 2.58 16.51 -15.48
C PHE A 82 1.97 17.91 -15.74
#